data_AF-A0A7K2XML8-F1
#
_entry.id   AF-A0A7K2XML8-F1
#
_cell.length_a   1.000
_cell.length_b   1.000
_cell.length_c   1.000
_cell.angle_alpha   90.00
_cell.angle_beta   90.00
_cell.angle_gamma   90.00
#
_symmetry.space_group_name_H-M   'P 1'
#
loop_
_entity.id
_entity.type
_entity.pdbx_description
1 polymer ?
#
loop_
_entity_poly.entity_id
_entity_poly.type
_entity_poly.pdbx_seq_one_letter_code
_entity_poly.pdbx_strand_id
1 'polypeptide(L)'
;MRYAEGPSAHCDIHVGAAVPRVWELVTDILLPARFSPELCRAAWLDGAEGPRVGARFEGHNHHRLLGEWRTVSHVTELEAAGERRVFAWAVTDADGRYGGPAPDPARPM
;
A
#
# COMPACT_ATOMS: atom_id res chain seq x y z
N MET A 1 14.44 21.11 -5.89
CA MET A 1 14.42 19.84 -5.14
C MET A 1 15.01 20.12 -3.77
N ARG A 2 14.21 20.06 -2.69
CA ARG A 2 14.75 20.18 -1.32
C ARG A 2 15.19 18.80 -0.88
N TYR A 3 16.29 18.71 -0.14
CA TYR A 3 16.87 17.47 0.40
C TYR A 3 15.90 16.64 1.29
N ALA A 4 14.77 17.23 1.71
CA ALA A 4 13.72 16.57 2.48
C ALA A 4 12.74 15.74 1.62
N GLU A 5 12.69 15.98 0.31
CA GLU A 5 11.89 15.20 -0.63
C GLU A 5 12.78 14.04 -1.09
N GLY A 6 12.63 12.88 -0.44
CA GLY A 6 13.34 11.66 -0.81
C GLY A 6 13.11 11.26 -2.28
N PRO A 7 13.82 10.24 -2.78
CA PRO A 7 13.65 9.79 -4.16
C PRO A 7 12.19 9.43 -4.44
N SER A 8 11.63 9.98 -5.52
CA SER A 8 10.26 9.74 -5.97
C SER A 8 10.21 9.38 -7.46
N ALA A 9 9.19 8.61 -7.84
CA ALA A 9 8.89 8.25 -9.22
C ALA A 9 7.37 8.27 -9.42
N HIS A 10 6.93 8.65 -10.63
CA HIS A 10 5.52 8.72 -11.02
C HIS A 10 5.35 8.14 -12.43
N CYS A 11 4.24 7.43 -12.67
CA CYS A 11 3.89 6.94 -14.00
C CYS A 11 2.37 6.94 -14.20
N ASP A 12 1.95 7.07 -15.46
CA ASP A 12 0.56 7.03 -15.86
C ASP A 12 0.37 6.02 -17.00
N ILE A 13 -0.79 5.35 -17.01
CA ILE A 13 -1.17 4.42 -18.08
C ILE A 13 -2.64 4.57 -18.41
N HIS A 14 -2.97 4.50 -19.70
CA HIS A 14 -4.35 4.46 -20.17
C HIS A 14 -4.90 3.04 -20.05
N VAL A 15 -6.05 2.90 -19.37
CA VAL A 15 -6.76 1.63 -19.24
C VAL A 15 -8.09 1.74 -19.97
N GLY A 16 -8.29 0.91 -21.01
CA GLY A 16 -9.52 0.85 -21.80
C GLY A 16 -10.69 0.15 -21.07
N ALA A 17 -10.98 0.54 -19.83
CA ALA A 17 -12.04 -0.04 -19.01
C ALA A 17 -12.80 1.04 -18.23
N ALA A 18 -14.01 0.72 -17.78
CA ALA A 18 -14.80 1.63 -16.97
C ALA A 18 -14.16 1.84 -15.59
N VAL A 19 -14.18 3.09 -15.09
CA VAL A 19 -13.62 3.47 -13.77
C VAL A 19 -14.08 2.53 -12.63
N PRO A 20 -15.37 2.15 -12.50
CA PRO A 20 -15.78 1.22 -11.43
C PRO A 20 -15.03 -0.11 -11.47
N ARG A 21 -14.76 -0.64 -12.68
CA ARG A 21 -14.06 -1.90 -12.86
C ARG A 21 -12.59 -1.80 -12.52
N VAL A 22 -11.95 -0.70 -12.90
CA VAL A 22 -10.56 -0.42 -12.53
C VAL A 22 -10.46 -0.23 -11.01
N TRP A 23 -11.42 0.47 -10.42
CA TRP A 23 -11.47 0.74 -8.99
C TRP A 23 -11.51 -0.53 -8.14
N GLU A 24 -12.36 -1.50 -8.49
CA GLU A 24 -12.40 -2.82 -7.85
C GLU A 24 -11.03 -3.51 -7.83
N LEU A 25 -10.24 -3.33 -8.88
CA LEU A 25 -8.93 -3.96 -9.02
C LEU A 25 -7.85 -3.21 -8.23
N VAL A 26 -7.76 -1.87 -8.38
CA VAL A 26 -6.70 -1.09 -7.72
C VAL A 26 -6.87 -0.99 -6.21
N THR A 27 -8.09 -1.19 -5.70
CA THR A 27 -8.37 -1.21 -4.26
C THR A 27 -8.29 -2.61 -3.63
N ASP A 28 -8.09 -3.66 -4.45
CA ASP A 28 -7.84 -5.02 -3.96
C ASP A 28 -6.37 -5.20 -3.58
N ILE A 29 -6.10 -5.26 -2.27
CA ILE A 29 -4.75 -5.45 -1.73
C ILE A 29 -4.10 -6.79 -2.11
N LEU A 30 -4.89 -7.77 -2.58
CA LEU A 30 -4.39 -9.07 -3.03
C LEU A 30 -3.98 -9.06 -4.51
N LEU A 31 -4.42 -8.08 -5.30
CA LEU A 31 -4.11 -8.00 -6.72
C LEU A 31 -2.59 -7.98 -6.99
N PRO A 32 -1.75 -7.19 -6.27
CA PRO A 32 -0.32 -7.17 -6.53
C PRO A 32 0.38 -8.52 -6.30
N ALA A 33 -0.10 -9.33 -5.34
CA ALA A 33 0.48 -10.65 -5.05
C ALA A 33 0.34 -11.64 -6.22
N ARG A 34 -0.58 -11.38 -7.17
CA ARG A 34 -0.75 -12.20 -8.38
C ARG A 34 0.34 -11.99 -9.42
N PHE A 35 1.06 -10.87 -9.35
CA PHE A 35 2.05 -10.45 -10.34
C PHE A 35 3.44 -10.18 -9.74
N SER A 36 3.53 -10.06 -8.42
CA SER A 36 4.77 -9.71 -7.75
C SER A 36 5.77 -10.88 -7.74
N PRO A 37 7.07 -10.60 -7.97
CA PRO A 37 8.12 -11.59 -7.75
C PRO A 37 8.45 -11.79 -6.26
N GLU A 38 7.96 -10.93 -5.37
CA GLU A 38 8.34 -10.91 -3.94
C GLU A 38 7.14 -11.00 -3.00
N LEU A 39 6.07 -10.23 -3.24
CA LEU A 39 4.88 -10.21 -2.38
C LEU A 39 4.09 -11.52 -2.56
N CYS A 40 4.00 -12.30 -1.50
CA CYS A 40 3.31 -13.59 -1.53
C CYS A 40 1.84 -13.51 -1.10
N ARG A 41 1.52 -12.65 -0.12
CA ARG A 41 0.15 -12.45 0.38
C ARG A 41 0.01 -11.09 1.07
N ALA A 42 -1.22 -10.60 1.13
CA ALA A 42 -1.59 -9.46 1.96
C ALA A 42 -2.80 -9.80 2.85
N ALA A 43 -2.91 -9.15 4.00
CA ALA A 43 -4.04 -9.32 4.89
C ALA A 43 -4.39 -8.02 5.59
N TRP A 44 -5.68 -7.72 5.68
CA TRP A 44 -6.17 -6.62 6.50
C TRP A 44 -5.90 -6.90 7.99
N LEU A 45 -5.59 -5.84 8.73
CA LEU A 45 -5.33 -5.86 10.17
C LEU A 45 -6.48 -5.22 10.93
N ASP A 46 -6.47 -5.38 12.26
CA ASP A 46 -7.36 -4.66 13.19
C ASP A 46 -8.86 -4.80 12.85
N GLY A 47 -9.27 -5.97 12.33
CA GLY A 47 -10.65 -6.27 11.94
C GLY A 47 -11.14 -5.52 10.69
N ALA A 48 -10.24 -4.92 9.91
CA ALA A 48 -10.63 -4.32 8.65
C ALA A 48 -11.06 -5.38 7.61
N GLU A 49 -12.15 -5.10 6.89
CA GLU A 49 -12.65 -5.96 5.81
C GLU A 49 -12.43 -5.35 4.42
N GLY A 50 -11.91 -4.12 4.37
CA GLY A 50 -11.73 -3.39 3.13
C GLY A 50 -11.07 -2.02 3.34
N PRO A 51 -10.78 -1.33 2.22
CA PRO A 51 -10.08 -0.06 2.22
C PRO A 51 -10.96 1.01 2.90
N ARG A 52 -10.36 1.70 3.86
CA ARG A 52 -10.86 2.95 4.46
C ARG A 52 -9.68 3.72 5.03
N VAL A 53 -9.78 5.04 5.10
CA VAL A 53 -8.75 5.86 5.78
C VAL A 53 -8.52 5.33 7.20
N GLY A 54 -7.26 5.15 7.57
CA GLY A 54 -6.82 4.58 8.84
C GLY A 54 -6.83 3.05 8.91
N ALA A 55 -7.37 2.34 7.91
CA ALA A 55 -7.18 0.89 7.85
C ALA A 55 -5.73 0.53 7.58
N ARG A 56 -5.33 -0.64 8.07
CA ARG A 56 -3.98 -1.18 7.90
C ARG A 56 -4.05 -2.55 7.27
N PHE A 57 -3.07 -2.86 6.45
CA PHE A 57 -2.86 -4.21 5.93
C PHE A 57 -1.37 -4.56 5.95
N GLU A 58 -1.08 -5.83 6.22
CA GLU A 58 0.28 -6.36 6.14
C GLU A 58 0.53 -7.06 4.81
N GLY A 59 1.74 -6.92 4.28
CA GLY A 59 2.25 -7.71 3.16
C GLY A 59 3.34 -8.66 3.66
N HIS A 60 3.25 -9.94 3.28
CA HIS A 60 4.30 -10.93 3.55
C HIS A 60 5.08 -11.19 2.26
N ASN A 61 6.37 -10.91 2.30
CA ASN A 61 7.25 -10.97 1.16
C ASN A 61 8.33 -12.04 1.33
N HIS A 62 8.79 -12.59 0.22
CA HIS A 62 9.89 -13.54 0.17
C HIS A 62 10.80 -13.22 -1.02
N HIS A 63 12.11 -13.25 -0.80
CA HIS A 63 13.10 -13.18 -1.86
C HIS A 63 14.29 -14.07 -1.55
N ARG A 64 14.80 -14.80 -2.54
CA ARG A 64 15.86 -15.81 -2.36
C ARG A 64 17.11 -15.28 -1.66
N LEU A 65 17.45 -14.01 -1.88
CA LEU A 65 18.65 -13.38 -1.28
C LEU A 65 18.37 -12.62 0.02
N LEU A 66 17.13 -12.18 0.24
CA LEU A 66 16.77 -11.31 1.37
C LEU A 66 15.99 -12.05 2.47
N GLY A 67 15.56 -13.28 2.19
CA GLY A 67 14.72 -14.08 3.09
C GLY A 67 13.28 -13.59 3.10
N GLU A 68 12.64 -13.70 4.25
CA GLU A 68 11.24 -13.34 4.46
C GLU A 68 11.13 -12.09 5.33
N TRP A 69 10.21 -11.19 4.97
CA TRP A 69 9.92 -9.98 5.76
C TRP A 69 8.46 -9.54 5.63
N ARG A 70 8.06 -8.64 6.53
CA ARG A 70 6.73 -8.04 6.53
C ARG A 70 6.81 -6.52 6.44
N THR A 71 5.79 -5.95 5.82
CA THR A 71 5.56 -4.51 5.76
C THR A 71 4.13 -4.22 6.17
N VAL A 72 3.89 -3.13 6.87
CA VAL A 72 2.53 -2.66 7.20
C VAL A 72 2.24 -1.42 6.36
N SER A 73 1.14 -1.46 5.63
CA SER A 73 0.63 -0.32 4.88
C SER A 73 -0.52 0.33 5.63
N HIS A 74 -0.49 1.65 5.75
CA HIS A 74 -1.51 2.46 6.39
C HIS A 74 -2.25 3.25 5.31
N VAL A 75 -3.55 3.04 5.16
CA VAL A 75 -4.36 3.78 4.20
C VAL A 75 -4.49 5.22 4.68
N THR A 76 -3.87 6.15 3.94
CA THR A 76 -3.84 7.58 4.29
C THR A 76 -4.96 8.34 3.62
N GLU A 77 -5.33 7.95 2.40
CA GLU A 77 -6.36 8.61 1.61
C GLU A 77 -7.20 7.58 0.87
N LEU A 78 -8.51 7.79 0.90
CA LEU A 78 -9.47 7.06 0.12
C LEU A 78 -10.66 7.97 -0.18
N GLU A 79 -10.86 8.29 -1.45
CA GLU A 79 -12.04 9.03 -1.86
C GLU A 79 -13.31 8.17 -1.81
N ALA A 80 -14.44 8.82 -1.51
CA ALA A 80 -15.74 8.17 -1.49
C ALA A 80 -16.10 7.59 -2.88
N ALA A 81 -16.94 6.55 -2.87
CA ALA A 81 -17.28 5.75 -4.05
C ALA A 81 -17.90 6.53 -5.23
N GLY A 82 -18.28 7.80 -5.04
CA GLY A 82 -18.77 8.67 -6.11
C GLY A 82 -17.67 9.28 -6.98
N GLU A 83 -16.45 9.43 -6.46
CA GLU A 83 -15.35 10.12 -7.15
C GLU A 83 -14.24 9.16 -7.60
N ARG A 84 -13.90 8.12 -6.81
CA ARG A 84 -12.99 7.01 -7.17
C ARG A 84 -11.70 7.45 -7.89
N ARG A 85 -11.04 8.52 -7.42
CA ARG A 85 -9.76 8.98 -8.01
C ARG A 85 -8.56 8.62 -7.16
N VAL A 86 -8.70 8.59 -5.83
CA VAL A 86 -7.55 8.45 -4.93
C VAL A 86 -7.70 7.27 -3.97
N PHE A 87 -6.75 6.34 -4.05
CA PHE A 87 -6.45 5.34 -3.02
C PHE A 87 -4.95 5.37 -2.75
N ALA A 88 -4.56 5.80 -1.55
CA ALA A 88 -3.15 5.97 -1.18
C ALA A 88 -2.86 5.34 0.18
N TRP A 89 -1.62 4.88 0.34
CA TRP A 89 -1.12 4.33 1.58
C TRP A 89 0.35 4.65 1.78
N ALA A 90 0.77 4.68 3.04
CA ALA A 90 2.16 4.77 3.46
C ALA A 90 2.63 3.43 4.02
N VAL A 91 3.80 2.97 3.58
CA VAL A 91 4.37 1.68 3.98
C VAL A 91 5.39 1.88 5.09
N THR A 92 5.29 1.04 6.12
CA THR A 92 6.20 1.01 7.27
C THR A 92 6.84 -0.38 7.39
N ASP A 93 8.09 -0.39 7.85
CA ASP A 93 8.78 -1.63 8.21
C ASP A 93 8.25 -2.12 9.55
N ALA A 94 7.46 -3.20 9.51
CA ALA A 94 6.80 -3.75 10.68
C ALA A 94 7.79 -4.27 11.73
N ASP A 95 8.97 -4.73 11.27
CA ASP A 95 9.97 -5.40 12.08
C ASP A 95 11.18 -4.49 12.40
N GLY A 96 11.21 -3.26 11.84
CA GLY A 96 12.30 -2.30 12.05
C GLY A 96 13.66 -2.79 11.52
N ARG A 97 13.67 -3.65 10.51
CA ARG A 97 14.88 -4.22 9.89
C ARG A 97 15.72 -3.20 9.11
N TYR A 98 15.09 -2.20 8.53
CA TYR A 98 15.74 -1.29 7.57
C TYR A 98 15.73 0.19 8.01
N GLY A 99 15.32 0.49 9.25
CA GLY A 99 15.30 1.84 9.82
C GLY A 99 14.62 1.90 11.18
N GLY A 100 14.57 3.11 11.78
CA GLY A 100 13.74 3.34 12.97
C GLY A 100 12.26 3.11 12.67
N PRO A 101 11.44 2.68 13.64
CA PRO A 101 10.02 2.47 13.43
C PRO A 101 9.40 3.75 12.88
N ALA A 102 8.84 3.68 11.67
CA ALA A 102 8.21 4.84 11.06
C ALA A 102 7.00 5.26 11.92
N PRO A 103 6.87 6.55 12.28
CA PRO A 103 5.73 7.04 13.03
C PRO A 103 4.43 6.74 12.27
N ASP A 104 3.33 6.51 12.99
CA ASP A 104 2.04 6.24 12.38
C ASP A 104 1.66 7.37 11.41
N PRO A 105 1.61 7.11 10.10
CA PRO A 105 1.30 8.15 9.11
C PRO A 105 -0.14 8.67 9.25
N ALA A 106 -1.02 7.99 9.99
CA ALA A 106 -2.35 8.49 10.36
C ALA A 106 -2.33 9.50 11.54
N ARG A 107 -1.18 9.68 12.20
CA ARG A 107 -0.94 10.67 13.27
C ARG A 107 0.41 11.38 13.03
N PRO A 108 0.44 12.40 12.14
CA PRO A 108 1.63 13.23 12.02
C PRO A 108 1.94 13.91 13.36
N MET A 109 3.22 14.01 13.70
CA MET A 109 3.69 14.79 14.86
C MET A 109 3.36 16.28 14.72
#